data_AF-A0A7X4KZ81-F1
#
_entry.id   AF-A0A7X4KZ81-F1
#
_cell.length_a   1.000
_cell.length_b   1.000
_cell.length_c   1.000
_cell.angle_alpha   90.00
_cell.angle_beta   90.00
_cell.angle_gamma   90.00
#
_symmetry.space_group_name_H-M   'P 1'
#
loop_
_entity.id
_entity.type
_entity.pdbx_description
1 polymer ?
#
loop_
_entity_poly.entity_id
_entity_poly.type
_entity_poly.pdbx_seq_one_letter_code
_entity_poly.pdbx_strand_id
1 'polypeptide(L)'
;MSLGTGATWSDGDGWPDDAVGDTFSSIENLVGTKFNDWLAAGAGDNRFEGRRGNDWLFGRSDQDTLFGEEGHDYLFGGGPTT
;
A
#
# COMPACT_ATOMS: atom_id res chain seq x y z
N MET A 1 18.17 38.12 -26.61
CA MET A 1 17.52 38.21 -25.29
C MET A 1 16.30 37.32 -25.31
N SER A 2 16.11 36.53 -24.24
CA SER A 2 15.04 35.56 -23.94
C SER A 2 13.79 35.59 -24.82
N LEU A 3 13.29 34.42 -25.22
CA LEU A 3 11.97 33.95 -24.77
C LEU A 3 12.01 32.42 -24.58
N GLY A 4 11.78 31.99 -23.34
CA GLY A 4 11.76 30.59 -22.92
C GLY A 4 10.73 29.76 -23.68
N THR A 5 11.16 28.59 -24.11
CA THR A 5 10.31 27.53 -24.65
C THR A 5 10.62 26.26 -23.88
N GLY A 6 9.64 25.77 -23.14
CA GLY A 6 9.74 24.53 -22.42
C GLY A 6 8.49 24.38 -21.57
N ALA A 7 7.35 24.30 -22.25
CA ALA A 7 6.11 23.85 -21.65
C ALA A 7 6.39 22.62 -20.80
N THR A 8 5.85 22.66 -19.59
CA THR A 8 5.71 21.59 -18.62
C THR A 8 5.43 20.25 -19.30
N TRP A 9 6.41 19.35 -19.32
CA TRP A 9 6.16 17.94 -19.58
C TRP A 9 6.14 17.30 -18.20
N SER A 10 4.92 17.03 -17.78
CA SER A 10 4.58 16.14 -16.68
C SER A 10 5.05 14.74 -17.07
N ASP A 11 6.33 14.48 -16.93
CA ASP A 11 6.81 13.13 -16.73
C ASP A 11 6.53 12.90 -15.23
N GLY A 12 5.42 12.30 -14.81
CA GLY A 12 5.09 10.93 -15.21
C GLY A 12 6.09 9.93 -14.64
N ASP A 13 7.14 10.41 -13.98
CA ASP A 13 8.16 9.62 -13.32
C ASP A 13 7.56 9.21 -11.99
N GLY A 14 6.85 8.08 -11.98
CA GLY A 14 6.64 7.35 -10.73
C GLY A 14 8.03 7.03 -10.18
N TRP A 15 8.45 7.80 -9.19
CA TRP A 15 9.75 7.62 -8.57
C TRP A 15 9.74 6.23 -7.92
N PRO A 16 10.88 5.51 -7.92
CA PRO A 16 10.97 4.18 -7.30
C PRO A 16 10.66 4.16 -5.79
N ASP A 17 10.46 5.35 -5.20
CA ASP A 17 10.27 5.60 -3.79
C ASP A 17 8.87 6.17 -3.46
N ASP A 18 7.98 6.32 -4.45
CA ASP A 18 6.69 7.03 -4.28
C ASP A 18 5.74 6.36 -3.27
N ALA A 19 5.86 5.06 -3.02
CA ALA A 19 5.03 4.38 -2.01
C ALA A 19 5.63 4.42 -0.59
N VAL A 20 6.84 4.96 -0.41
CA VAL A 20 7.50 5.00 0.91
C VAL A 20 6.81 6.04 1.79
N GLY A 21 5.88 5.59 2.63
CA GLY A 21 5.15 6.44 3.56
C GLY A 21 3.73 6.80 3.13
N ASP A 22 3.25 6.26 2.01
CA ASP A 22 1.85 6.40 1.60
C ASP A 22 0.94 5.61 2.54
N THR A 23 0.01 6.31 3.19
CA THR A 23 -0.99 5.70 4.07
C THR A 23 -2.36 5.72 3.39
N PHE A 24 -2.73 4.61 2.77
CA PHE A 24 -4.02 4.45 2.11
C PHE A 24 -5.12 4.09 3.12
N SER A 25 -5.79 5.10 3.70
CA SER A 25 -6.74 4.91 4.81
C SER A 25 -8.19 4.54 4.43
N SER A 26 -8.50 4.27 3.16
CA SER A 26 -9.86 3.89 2.73
C SER A 26 -9.87 2.97 1.51
N ILE A 27 -8.78 2.23 1.29
CA ILE A 27 -8.70 1.30 0.17
C ILE A 27 -9.24 -0.05 0.65
N GLU A 28 -10.47 -0.37 0.24
CA GLU A 28 -11.11 -1.68 0.45
C GLU A 28 -10.37 -2.82 -0.27
N ASN A 29 -9.45 -2.52 -1.19
CA ASN A 29 -8.63 -3.48 -1.94
C ASN A 29 -7.18 -2.98 -2.12
N LEU A 30 -6.32 -3.20 -1.12
CA LEU A 30 -4.93 -2.72 -1.15
C LEU A 30 -4.01 -3.80 -1.67
N VAL A 31 -3.20 -3.46 -2.67
CA VAL A 31 -2.24 -4.38 -3.30
C VAL A 31 -0.85 -3.82 -3.11
N GLY A 32 0.02 -4.60 -2.48
CA GLY A 32 1.43 -4.35 -2.27
C GLY A 32 2.25 -4.42 -3.55
N THR A 33 3.56 -4.36 -3.37
CA THR A 33 4.56 -4.27 -4.41
C THR A 33 5.31 -5.60 -4.56
N LYS A 34 6.59 -5.56 -4.91
CA LYS A 34 7.47 -6.74 -4.99
C LYS A 34 8.56 -6.69 -3.92
N PHE A 35 8.42 -5.75 -3.00
CA PHE A 35 9.35 -5.41 -1.94
C PHE A 35 8.65 -5.61 -0.60
N ASN A 36 9.41 -5.49 0.48
CA ASN A 36 8.85 -5.61 1.82
C ASN A 36 7.95 -4.41 2.12
N ASP A 37 6.64 -4.64 2.19
CA ASP A 37 5.65 -3.60 2.37
C ASP A 37 5.13 -3.52 3.81
N TRP A 38 4.66 -2.34 4.22
CA TRP A 38 3.92 -2.13 5.46
C TRP A 38 2.52 -1.61 5.12
N LEU A 39 1.52 -2.48 5.20
CA LEU A 39 0.15 -2.20 4.81
C LEU A 39 -0.76 -2.22 6.05
N ALA A 40 -1.52 -1.15 6.27
CA ALA A 40 -2.49 -1.06 7.37
C ALA A 40 -3.88 -0.69 6.84
N ALA A 41 -4.87 -1.50 7.21
CA ALA A 41 -6.27 -1.37 6.86
C ALA A 41 -6.92 -0.16 7.51
N GLY A 42 -7.96 0.32 6.83
CA GLY A 42 -8.78 1.43 7.23
C GLY A 42 -9.85 0.98 8.21
N ALA A 43 -11.00 1.64 8.17
CA ALA A 43 -12.22 1.15 8.80
C ALA A 43 -13.02 0.33 7.78
N GLY A 44 -13.81 -0.64 8.27
CA GLY A 44 -14.61 -1.53 7.44
C GLY A 44 -13.82 -2.71 6.88
N ASP A 45 -14.53 -3.67 6.30
CA ASP A 45 -13.95 -4.90 5.77
C ASP A 45 -12.96 -4.60 4.63
N ASN A 46 -11.68 -4.97 4.78
CA ASN A 46 -10.65 -4.70 3.78
C ASN A 46 -10.03 -5.98 3.20
N ARG A 47 -9.62 -5.95 1.92
CA ARG A 47 -8.86 -7.02 1.27
C ARG A 47 -7.46 -6.54 0.92
N PHE A 48 -6.45 -7.15 1.53
CA PHE A 48 -5.03 -6.79 1.34
C PHE A 48 -4.24 -7.92 0.70
N GLU A 49 -3.32 -7.59 -0.20
CA GLU A 49 -2.47 -8.55 -0.91
C GLU A 49 -1.02 -8.06 -0.97
N GLY A 50 -0.11 -8.69 -0.22
CA GLY A 50 1.32 -8.31 -0.09
C GLY A 50 2.17 -8.63 -1.33
N ARG A 51 1.79 -9.68 -2.07
CA ARG A 51 2.43 -10.18 -3.29
C ARG A 51 3.82 -10.77 -3.08
N ARG A 52 4.89 -9.98 -3.16
CA ARG A 52 6.26 -10.47 -3.12
C ARG A 52 7.03 -9.65 -2.14
N GLY A 53 7.81 -10.28 -1.28
CA GLY A 53 8.55 -9.58 -0.24
C GLY A 53 8.16 -10.12 1.13
N ASN A 54 8.78 -9.59 2.17
CA ASN A 54 8.43 -9.91 3.54
C ASN A 54 7.54 -8.80 4.08
N ASP A 55 6.23 -9.02 4.04
CA ASP A 55 5.26 -7.96 4.23
C ASP A 55 4.71 -7.90 5.66
N TRP A 56 4.29 -6.72 6.08
CA TRP A 56 3.59 -6.48 7.34
C TRP A 56 2.18 -5.99 7.05
N LEU A 57 1.19 -6.87 7.21
CA LEU A 57 -0.21 -6.64 6.88
C LEU A 57 -1.04 -6.49 8.17
N PHE A 58 -1.65 -5.34 8.40
CA PHE A 58 -2.46 -5.04 9.58
C PHE A 58 -3.92 -4.77 9.21
N GLY A 59 -4.84 -5.70 9.46
CA GLY A 59 -6.29 -5.58 9.25
C GLY A 59 -7.00 -4.63 10.23
N ARG A 60 -6.52 -4.55 11.48
CA ARG A 60 -7.14 -3.75 12.55
C ARG A 60 -8.50 -4.28 13.02
N SER A 61 -9.59 -3.64 12.64
CA SER A 61 -10.92 -3.92 13.18
C SER A 61 -11.83 -4.22 12.01
N ASP A 62 -12.92 -4.95 12.25
CA ASP A 62 -13.81 -5.49 11.22
C ASP A 62 -13.27 -6.77 10.55
N GLN A 63 -13.93 -7.26 9.51
CA GLN A 63 -13.59 -8.53 8.87
C GLN A 63 -12.64 -8.32 7.69
N ASP A 64 -11.35 -8.36 7.97
CA ASP A 64 -10.33 -8.21 6.93
C ASP A 64 -9.90 -9.54 6.32
N THR A 65 -9.57 -9.49 5.03
CA THR A 65 -8.95 -10.60 4.31
C THR A 65 -7.53 -10.20 3.92
N LEU A 66 -6.52 -10.78 4.57
CA LEU A 66 -5.11 -10.50 4.34
C LEU A 66 -4.44 -11.65 3.58
N PHE A 67 -3.80 -11.37 2.45
CA PHE A 67 -2.98 -12.30 1.67
C PHE A 67 -1.53 -11.85 1.69
N GLY A 68 -0.64 -12.64 2.30
CA GLY A 68 0.82 -12.38 2.27
C GLY A 68 1.44 -12.69 0.91
N GLU A 69 0.98 -13.76 0.26
CA GLU A 69 1.53 -14.31 -0.99
C GLU A 69 2.99 -14.82 -0.82
N GLU A 70 3.94 -14.38 -1.67
CA GLU A 70 5.31 -14.90 -1.75
C GLU A 70 6.26 -14.15 -0.81
N GLY A 71 6.63 -14.79 0.30
CA GLY A 71 7.71 -14.35 1.18
C GLY A 71 7.46 -14.73 2.63
N HIS A 72 8.13 -14.05 3.56
CA HIS A 72 7.94 -14.24 4.99
C HIS A 72 7.12 -13.08 5.56
N ASP A 73 5.82 -13.28 5.61
CA ASP A 73 4.87 -12.23 5.94
C ASP A 73 4.37 -12.28 7.39
N TYR A 74 4.06 -11.11 7.93
CA TYR A 74 3.44 -10.90 9.22
C TYR A 74 2.02 -10.38 9.02
N LEU A 75 1.03 -11.26 9.22
CA LEU A 75 -0.39 -10.93 9.07
C LEU A 75 -1.02 -10.75 10.44
N PHE A 76 -1.51 -9.55 10.70
CA PHE A 76 -2.28 -9.18 11.88
C PHE A 76 -3.68 -8.77 11.46
N GLY A 77 -4.63 -9.72 11.44
CA GLY A 77 -6.05 -9.42 11.14
C GLY A 77 -6.70 -8.50 12.17
N GLY A 78 -6.05 -8.29 13.31
CA GLY A 78 -6.58 -7.52 14.42
C GLY A 78 -7.78 -8.19 15.09
N GLY A 79 -8.29 -7.52 16.12
CA GLY A 79 -9.28 -8.08 17.03
C GLY A 79 -10.64 -7.42 16.85
N PRO A 80 -11.74 -8.11 17.19
CA PRO A 80 -13.04 -7.47 17.21
C PRO A 80 -13.01 -6.30 18.20
N THR A 81 -13.23 -5.08 17.73
CA THR A 81 -13.51 -3.93 18.60
C THR A 81 -14.91 -4.11 19.18
N THR A 82 -14.96 -4.62 20.41
CA THR A 82 -16.18 -4.62 21.25
C THR A 82 -16.49 -3.24 21.78
#